data_AF-A0A259DB25-F1
#
_entry.id   AF-A0A259DB25-F1
#
_cell.length_a   1.000
_cell.length_b   1.000
_cell.length_c   1.000
_cell.angle_alpha   90.00
_cell.angle_beta   90.00
_cell.angle_gamma   90.00
#
_symmetry.space_group_name_H-M   'P 1'
#
loop_
_entity.id
_entity.type
_entity.pdbx_description
1 polymer ?
#
loop_
_entity_poly.entity_id
_entity_poly.type
_entity_poly.pdbx_seq_one_letter_code
_entity_poly.pdbx_strand_id
1 'polypeptide(L)'
;MPSLKHLVFTLACIAPAAFADGIRFQDMPVGCRIHGSYSSGERVVDVYIGKKGSRHLVKTYVGPDGEALIRTSTYSSDGLLLRKDWAGGEWETFSPASCINVPGPCRYTYRNGDGAKLKYEGTNTAKGDTVVNEGGFVGEPPFNPVISTMGRFGAQVAFTEGDLSFKVTRYEGCDIGS
;
A
#
# COMPACT_ATOMS: atom_id res chain seq x y z
N MET A 1 57.54 -0.71 -0.74
CA MET A 1 56.42 0.24 -0.55
C MET A 1 55.79 0.54 -1.91
N PRO A 2 54.66 -0.09 -2.30
CA PRO A 2 53.95 0.32 -3.51
C PRO A 2 52.91 1.42 -3.21
N SER A 3 53.01 2.42 -4.07
CA SER A 3 52.25 3.66 -4.23
C SER A 3 50.72 3.54 -4.20
N LEU A 4 50.12 4.39 -3.36
CA LEU A 4 48.70 4.73 -3.26
C LEU A 4 48.23 5.51 -4.50
N LYS A 5 47.75 4.84 -5.55
CA LYS A 5 47.11 5.49 -6.71
C LYS A 5 45.68 5.00 -6.90
N HIS A 6 44.77 5.90 -6.51
CA HIS A 6 43.43 6.13 -7.08
C HIS A 6 42.40 5.01 -6.85
N LEU A 7 41.88 4.97 -5.62
CA LEU A 7 40.55 4.42 -5.37
C LEU A 7 39.52 5.47 -5.81
N VAL A 8 39.07 5.37 -7.06
CA VAL A 8 37.91 6.14 -7.55
C VAL A 8 36.68 5.60 -6.83
N PHE A 9 36.25 6.31 -5.79
CA PHE A 9 34.96 6.10 -5.16
C PHE A 9 33.89 6.63 -6.11
N THR A 10 33.42 5.80 -7.04
CA THR A 10 32.23 6.10 -7.83
C THR A 10 31.06 6.11 -6.85
N LEU A 11 30.71 7.29 -6.35
CA LEU A 11 29.52 7.53 -5.56
C LEU A 11 28.32 7.29 -6.49
N ALA A 12 27.85 6.05 -6.56
CA ALA A 12 26.57 5.76 -7.18
C ALA A 12 25.52 6.49 -6.33
N CYS A 13 25.02 7.62 -6.82
CA CYS A 13 23.80 8.22 -6.33
C CYS A 13 22.68 7.22 -6.61
N ILE A 14 22.47 6.27 -5.70
CA ILE A 14 21.25 5.50 -5.63
C ILE A 14 20.19 6.55 -5.28
N ALA A 15 19.49 7.04 -6.31
CA ALA A 15 18.33 7.89 -6.08
C ALA A 15 17.43 7.13 -5.09
N PRO A 16 17.10 7.71 -3.93
CA PRO A 16 16.20 7.06 -3.00
C PRO A 16 14.92 6.77 -3.79
N ALA A 17 14.53 5.50 -3.84
CA ALA A 17 13.24 5.13 -4.40
C ALA A 17 12.21 6.02 -3.67
N ALA A 18 11.46 6.84 -4.41
CA ALA A 18 10.60 7.88 -3.84
C ALA A 18 9.47 7.33 -2.94
N PHE A 19 9.42 6.01 -2.75
CA PHE A 19 8.43 5.23 -2.01
C PHE A 19 9.08 4.13 -1.16
N ALA A 20 10.26 4.41 -0.57
CA ALA A 20 10.93 3.47 0.34
C ALA A 20 10.16 3.22 1.65
N ASP A 21 9.16 4.05 1.95
CA ASP A 21 8.34 3.99 3.16
C ASP A 21 6.86 3.72 2.83
N GLY A 22 6.03 3.51 3.85
CA GLY A 22 4.58 3.35 3.69
C GLY A 22 3.88 4.63 3.18
N ILE A 23 2.54 4.64 3.25
CA ILE A 23 1.74 5.78 2.80
C ILE A 23 2.09 7.04 3.61
N ARG A 24 2.45 8.12 2.90
CA ARG A 24 2.79 9.43 3.44
C ARG A 24 1.54 10.22 3.82
N PHE A 25 0.85 9.80 4.88
CA PHE A 25 -0.35 10.47 5.35
C PHE A 25 -0.14 11.91 5.84
N GLN A 26 1.09 12.29 6.18
CA GLN A 26 1.46 13.66 6.53
C GLN A 26 1.30 14.64 5.35
N ASP A 27 1.40 14.15 4.13
CA ASP A 27 1.27 14.94 2.90
C ASP A 27 -0.17 14.93 2.36
N MET A 28 -1.07 14.16 2.99
CA MET A 28 -2.44 13.95 2.53
C MET A 28 -3.42 14.76 3.39
N PRO A 29 -4.19 15.71 2.82
CA PRO A 29 -5.15 16.47 3.61
C PRO A 29 -6.31 15.59 4.07
N VAL A 30 -6.81 15.85 5.29
CA VAL A 30 -8.03 15.20 5.79
C VAL A 30 -9.19 15.51 4.85
N GLY A 31 -9.93 14.47 4.47
CA GLY A 31 -10.99 14.56 3.49
C GLY A 31 -10.54 14.33 2.04
N CYS A 32 -9.24 14.14 1.77
CA CYS A 32 -8.76 13.72 0.44
C CYS A 32 -9.48 12.44 0.00
N ARG A 33 -10.08 12.50 -1.19
CA ARG A 33 -10.83 11.41 -1.82
C ARG A 33 -10.05 10.90 -3.04
N ILE A 34 -9.78 9.60 -3.06
CA ILE A 34 -9.07 8.91 -4.14
C ILE A 34 -10.06 7.96 -4.80
N HIS A 35 -10.47 8.31 -6.02
CA HIS A 35 -11.43 7.54 -6.81
C HIS A 35 -10.69 6.53 -7.67
N GLY A 36 -11.15 5.29 -7.72
CA GLY A 36 -10.56 4.25 -8.56
C GLY A 36 -11.59 3.26 -9.10
N SER A 37 -11.14 2.44 -10.04
CA SER A 37 -11.95 1.42 -10.69
C SER A 37 -11.18 0.11 -10.80
N TYR A 38 -11.87 -0.99 -10.54
CA TYR A 38 -11.38 -2.34 -10.81
C TYR A 38 -11.64 -2.76 -12.26
N SER A 39 -10.93 -3.79 -12.74
CA SER A 39 -11.18 -4.40 -14.06
C SER A 39 -12.58 -4.99 -14.21
N SER A 40 -13.25 -5.31 -13.10
CA SER A 40 -14.66 -5.73 -13.08
C SER A 40 -15.64 -4.58 -13.37
N GLY A 41 -15.18 -3.33 -13.41
CA GLY A 41 -16.03 -2.14 -13.50
C GLY A 41 -16.52 -1.60 -12.16
N GLU A 42 -16.24 -2.29 -11.05
CA GLU A 42 -16.55 -1.78 -9.71
C GLU A 42 -15.75 -0.50 -9.42
N ARG A 43 -16.42 0.52 -8.89
CA ARG A 43 -15.84 1.83 -8.56
C ARG A 43 -15.77 1.98 -7.05
N VAL A 44 -14.64 2.47 -6.57
CA VAL A 44 -14.39 2.71 -5.15
C VAL A 44 -13.83 4.10 -4.89
N VAL A 45 -14.09 4.60 -3.69
CA VAL A 45 -13.54 5.87 -3.20
C VAL A 45 -12.89 5.62 -1.84
N ASP A 46 -11.58 5.85 -1.76
CA ASP A 46 -10.84 5.89 -0.51
C ASP A 46 -10.83 7.33 0.02
N VAL A 47 -11.24 7.52 1.27
CA VAL A 47 -11.30 8.82 1.94
C VAL A 47 -10.39 8.81 3.16
N TYR A 48 -9.39 9.68 3.17
CA TYR A 48 -8.53 9.83 4.33
C TYR A 48 -9.24 10.63 5.43
N ILE A 49 -9.47 9.99 6.57
CA ILE A 49 -10.23 10.55 7.69
C ILE A 49 -9.34 11.34 8.65
N GLY A 50 -8.03 11.11 8.60
CA GLY A 50 -7.07 11.71 9.53
C GLY A 50 -6.52 10.71 10.53
N LYS A 51 -6.02 11.27 11.64
CA LYS A 51 -5.32 10.52 12.69
C LYS A 51 -6.22 10.31 13.90
N LYS A 52 -6.18 9.10 14.48
CA LYS A 52 -6.76 8.77 15.79
C LYS A 52 -5.67 8.19 16.68
N GLY A 53 -5.22 8.97 17.66
CA GLY A 53 -4.03 8.62 18.46
C GLY A 53 -2.79 8.61 17.58
N SER A 54 -2.05 7.49 17.55
CA SER A 54 -0.87 7.30 16.69
C SER A 54 -1.19 6.71 15.30
N ARG A 55 -2.45 6.39 15.01
CA ARG A 55 -2.86 5.63 13.81
C ARG A 55 -3.61 6.49 12.81
N HIS A 56 -3.49 6.16 11.54
CA HIS A 56 -4.21 6.81 10.44
C HIS A 56 -5.42 5.97 10.01
N LEU A 57 -6.50 6.65 9.61
CA LEU A 57 -7.75 6.01 9.21
C LEU A 57 -8.12 6.39 7.78
N VAL A 58 -8.45 5.38 6.98
CA VAL A 58 -9.02 5.53 5.63
C VAL A 58 -10.34 4.78 5.58
N LYS A 59 -11.37 5.38 5.02
CA LYS A 59 -12.64 4.70 4.73
C LYS A 59 -12.74 4.43 3.24
N THR A 60 -13.10 3.21 2.88
CA THR A 60 -13.34 2.80 1.49
C THR A 60 -14.84 2.68 1.27
N TYR A 61 -15.34 3.34 0.24
CA TYR A 61 -16.73 3.29 -0.20
C TYR A 61 -16.82 2.66 -1.59
N VAL A 62 -17.94 2.02 -1.91
CA VAL A 62 -18.26 1.48 -3.23
C VAL A 62 -19.43 2.26 -3.86
N GLY A 63 -19.46 2.30 -5.19
CA GLY A 63 -20.49 2.97 -5.98
C GLY A 63 -19.92 4.09 -6.86
N PRO A 64 -20.74 4.68 -7.76
CA PRO A 64 -20.28 5.69 -8.72
C PRO A 64 -19.59 6.88 -8.04
N ASP A 65 -20.09 7.29 -6.87
CA ASP A 65 -19.60 8.42 -6.07
C ASP A 65 -19.20 8.04 -4.62
N GLY A 66 -19.14 6.75 -4.30
CA GLY A 66 -18.76 6.25 -2.97
C GLY A 66 -19.88 6.38 -1.93
N GLU A 67 -21.03 5.78 -2.23
CA GLU A 67 -22.25 5.90 -1.42
C GLU A 67 -22.29 4.90 -0.25
N ALA A 68 -21.82 3.66 -0.48
CA ALA A 68 -21.87 2.60 0.51
C ALA A 68 -20.49 2.37 1.12
N LEU A 69 -20.36 2.58 2.44
CA LEU A 69 -19.15 2.23 3.17
C LEU A 69 -18.97 0.71 3.14
N ILE A 70 -17.83 0.25 2.63
CA ILE A 70 -17.50 -1.19 2.64
C ILE A 70 -16.44 -1.52 3.69
N ARG A 71 -15.56 -0.57 4.04
CA ARG A 71 -14.43 -0.85 4.93
C ARG A 71 -13.86 0.39 5.59
N THR A 72 -13.36 0.22 6.81
CA THR A 72 -12.41 1.15 7.45
C THR A 72 -11.04 0.46 7.56
N SER A 73 -10.01 1.07 7.00
CA SER A 73 -8.62 0.63 7.09
C SER A 73 -7.86 1.47 8.10
N THR A 74 -7.12 0.80 9.00
CA THR A 74 -6.26 1.44 10.00
C THR A 74 -4.80 1.22 9.65
N TYR A 75 -4.01 2.28 9.67
CA TYR A 75 -2.59 2.27 9.34
C TYR A 75 -1.72 2.72 10.53
N SER A 76 -0.48 2.24 10.58
CA SER A 76 0.56 2.71 11.51
C SER A 76 0.93 4.17 11.22
N SER A 77 1.71 4.79 12.13
CA SER A 77 2.30 6.11 11.91
C SER A 77 3.14 6.19 10.63
N ASP A 78 3.73 5.06 10.24
CA ASP A 78 4.65 4.95 9.11
C ASP A 78 3.90 4.55 7.83
N GLY A 79 2.57 4.58 7.84
CA GLY A 79 1.74 4.37 6.67
C GLY A 79 1.53 2.91 6.26
N LEU A 80 1.73 1.95 7.17
CA LEU A 80 1.57 0.52 6.90
C LEU A 80 0.24 -0.02 7.42
N LEU A 81 -0.41 -0.90 6.66
CA LEU A 81 -1.74 -1.39 6.99
C LEU A 81 -1.70 -2.33 8.20
N LEU A 82 -2.47 -2.02 9.25
CA LEU A 82 -2.56 -2.81 10.47
C LEU A 82 -3.84 -3.64 10.54
N ARG A 83 -4.96 -3.05 10.09
CA ARG A 83 -6.29 -3.64 10.26
C ARG A 83 -7.25 -3.16 9.17
N LYS A 84 -8.17 -4.05 8.80
CA LYS A 84 -9.37 -3.75 8.03
C LYS A 84 -10.60 -4.15 8.86
N ASP A 85 -11.58 -3.28 8.94
CA ASP A 85 -12.89 -3.53 9.52
C ASP A 85 -13.93 -3.39 8.41
N TRP A 86 -14.59 -4.47 8.03
CA TRP A 86 -15.59 -4.50 6.98
C TRP A 86 -16.97 -4.12 7.51
N ALA A 87 -17.80 -3.51 6.67
CA ALA A 87 -19.14 -3.09 7.07
C ALA A 87 -20.06 -4.26 7.46
N GLY A 88 -19.78 -5.48 6.97
CA GLY A 88 -20.47 -6.72 7.35
C GLY A 88 -20.13 -7.25 8.75
N GLY A 89 -19.16 -6.64 9.43
CA GLY A 89 -18.69 -7.07 10.76
C GLY A 89 -17.46 -7.98 10.71
N GLU A 90 -17.02 -8.41 9.53
CA GLU A 90 -15.75 -9.09 9.36
C GLU A 90 -14.57 -8.15 9.64
N TRP A 91 -13.43 -8.72 10.02
CA TRP A 91 -12.21 -7.95 10.23
C TRP A 91 -10.99 -8.75 9.78
N GLU A 92 -9.91 -8.02 9.48
CA GLU A 92 -8.60 -8.57 9.13
C GLU A 92 -7.51 -7.81 9.87
N THR A 93 -6.45 -8.49 10.30
CA THR A 93 -5.27 -7.87 10.95
C THR A 93 -3.97 -8.39 10.38
N PHE A 94 -2.95 -7.54 10.44
CA PHE A 94 -1.62 -7.77 9.87
C PHE A 94 -0.57 -7.46 10.94
N SER A 95 0.23 -8.47 11.35
CA SER A 95 1.24 -8.31 12.41
C SER A 95 2.60 -8.95 12.06
N PRO A 96 3.71 -8.20 11.98
CA PRO A 96 3.75 -6.73 11.94
C PRO A 96 2.91 -6.17 10.77
N ALA A 97 2.71 -4.85 10.71
CA ALA A 97 1.88 -4.22 9.68
C ALA A 97 2.22 -4.74 8.27
N SER A 98 1.23 -4.83 7.39
CA SER A 98 1.45 -5.29 6.02
C SER A 98 2.41 -4.37 5.28
N CYS A 99 3.44 -4.99 4.72
CA CYS A 99 4.54 -4.37 3.99
C CYS A 99 4.43 -4.57 2.48
N ILE A 100 3.29 -5.03 1.95
CA ILE A 100 3.17 -5.53 0.55
C ILE A 100 3.52 -4.49 -0.54
N ASN A 101 3.53 -3.20 -0.20
CA ASN A 101 3.89 -2.11 -1.11
C ASN A 101 5.19 -1.37 -0.72
N VAL A 102 6.01 -1.95 0.17
CA VAL A 102 7.27 -1.35 0.65
C VAL A 102 8.46 -2.16 0.13
N PRO A 103 9.41 -1.56 -0.60
CA PRO A 103 10.56 -2.28 -1.13
C PRO A 103 11.35 -3.05 -0.04
N GLY A 104 11.75 -4.29 -0.36
CA GLY A 104 12.48 -5.17 0.56
C GLY A 104 11.74 -6.46 0.94
N PRO A 105 12.30 -7.26 1.86
CA PRO A 105 11.65 -8.47 2.36
C PRO A 105 10.38 -8.11 3.12
N CYS A 106 9.30 -8.84 2.86
CA CYS A 106 8.01 -8.61 3.50
C CYS A 106 7.52 -9.87 4.22
N ARG A 107 7.24 -9.74 5.52
CA ARG A 107 6.74 -10.82 6.38
C ARG A 107 5.71 -10.30 7.35
N TYR A 108 4.55 -10.93 7.42
CA TYR A 108 3.53 -10.63 8.43
C TYR A 108 2.65 -11.84 8.72
N THR A 109 1.94 -11.80 9.83
CA THR A 109 0.85 -12.75 10.14
C THR A 109 -0.48 -12.10 9.83
N TYR A 110 -1.24 -12.72 8.95
CA TYR A 110 -2.64 -12.42 8.65
C TYR A 110 -3.57 -13.13 9.63
N ARG A 111 -4.60 -12.44 10.12
CA ARG A 111 -5.72 -13.04 10.86
C ARG A 111 -7.03 -12.40 10.48
N ASN A 112 -8.13 -13.14 10.53
CA ASN A 112 -9.47 -12.61 10.29
C ASN A 112 -10.52 -13.08 11.30
N GLY A 113 -11.74 -12.55 11.15
CA GLY A 113 -12.90 -12.87 11.99
C GLY A 113 -13.32 -14.34 11.99
N ASP A 114 -13.02 -15.07 10.93
CA ASP A 114 -13.37 -16.50 10.78
C ASP A 114 -12.36 -17.44 11.45
N GLY A 115 -11.34 -16.89 12.11
CA GLY A 115 -10.32 -17.65 12.82
C GLY A 115 -9.11 -18.03 11.97
N ALA A 116 -8.99 -17.54 10.73
CA ALA A 116 -7.80 -17.76 9.92
C ALA A 116 -6.56 -17.17 10.60
N LYS A 117 -5.42 -17.86 10.47
CA LYS A 117 -4.12 -17.41 10.96
C LYS A 117 -3.02 -17.89 10.00
N LEU A 118 -2.64 -17.04 9.08
CA LEU A 118 -1.71 -17.38 8.00
C LEU A 118 -0.44 -16.53 8.10
N LYS A 119 0.71 -17.12 7.78
CA LYS A 119 1.97 -16.39 7.66
C LYS A 119 2.16 -16.01 6.20
N TYR A 120 2.43 -14.75 5.93
CA TYR A 120 2.81 -14.25 4.62
C TYR A 120 4.32 -14.08 4.55
N GLU A 121 4.92 -14.51 3.44
CA GLU A 121 6.32 -14.25 3.10
C GLU A 121 6.43 -13.82 1.64
N GLY A 122 7.25 -12.80 1.38
CA GLY A 122 7.50 -12.30 0.03
C GLY A 122 8.64 -11.31 -0.04
N THR A 123 8.91 -10.83 -1.25
CA THR A 123 9.91 -9.80 -1.55
C THR A 123 9.29 -8.74 -2.45
N ASN A 124 9.54 -7.47 -2.13
CA ASN A 124 9.12 -6.32 -2.91
C ASN A 124 10.30 -5.70 -3.64
N THR A 125 10.27 -5.73 -4.96
CA THR A 125 11.33 -5.14 -5.81
C THR A 125 10.85 -3.83 -6.41
N ALA A 126 11.52 -2.72 -6.07
CA ALA A 126 11.27 -1.42 -6.68
C ALA A 126 11.82 -1.37 -8.12
N LYS A 127 11.01 -0.87 -9.06
CA LYS A 127 11.40 -0.58 -10.44
C LYS A 127 10.78 0.75 -10.87
N GLY A 128 11.53 1.85 -10.71
CA GLY A 128 11.00 3.19 -10.94
C GLY A 128 9.92 3.54 -9.91
N ASP A 129 8.72 3.88 -10.39
CA ASP A 129 7.51 4.13 -9.59
C ASP A 129 6.70 2.88 -9.27
N THR A 130 7.16 1.70 -9.71
CA THR A 130 6.49 0.42 -9.46
C THR A 130 7.15 -0.39 -8.35
N VAL A 131 6.35 -1.15 -7.61
CA VAL A 131 6.76 -2.18 -6.66
C VAL A 131 6.20 -3.50 -7.15
N VAL A 132 7.08 -4.46 -7.41
CA VAL A 132 6.71 -5.84 -7.76
C VAL A 132 6.78 -6.68 -6.50
N ASN A 133 5.63 -7.15 -6.03
CA ASN A 133 5.51 -8.05 -4.89
C ASN A 133 5.46 -9.50 -5.38
N GLU A 134 6.44 -10.29 -4.96
CA GLU A 134 6.49 -11.73 -5.17
C GLU A 134 6.39 -12.42 -3.81
N GLY A 135 5.21 -12.97 -3.49
CA GLY A 135 4.98 -13.60 -2.21
C GLY A 135 3.66 -14.36 -2.12
N GLY A 136 3.38 -14.89 -0.95
CA GLY A 136 2.17 -15.67 -0.69
C GLY A 136 2.08 -16.13 0.76
N PHE A 137 1.01 -16.86 1.07
CA PHE A 137 0.88 -17.50 2.37
C PHE A 137 1.72 -18.78 2.42
N VAL A 138 2.46 -18.95 3.51
CA VAL A 138 3.30 -20.13 3.74
C VAL A 138 2.42 -21.37 3.79
N GLY A 139 2.74 -22.36 2.97
CA GLY A 139 1.98 -23.62 2.85
C GLY A 139 0.92 -23.59 1.75
N GLU A 140 0.68 -22.45 1.11
CA GLU A 140 -0.19 -22.28 -0.05
C GLU A 140 0.66 -22.05 -1.32
N PRO A 141 0.09 -22.28 -2.53
CA PRO A 141 0.69 -21.78 -3.76
C PRO A 141 0.96 -20.27 -3.67
N PRO A 142 2.10 -19.79 -4.22
CA PRO A 142 2.38 -18.36 -4.24
C PRO A 142 1.32 -17.62 -5.06
N PHE A 143 1.09 -16.36 -4.72
CA PHE A 143 0.19 -15.52 -5.49
C PHE A 143 0.79 -15.21 -6.86
N ASN A 144 -0.05 -14.78 -7.79
CA ASN A 144 0.46 -14.08 -8.97
C ASN A 144 1.21 -12.84 -8.47
N PRO A 145 2.36 -12.49 -9.07
CA PRO A 145 3.06 -11.28 -8.66
C PRO A 145 2.15 -10.06 -8.74
N VAL A 146 2.08 -9.29 -7.65
CA VAL A 146 1.31 -8.05 -7.61
C VAL A 146 2.22 -6.93 -8.09
N ILE A 147 1.86 -6.28 -9.20
CA ILE A 147 2.60 -5.14 -9.73
C ILE A 147 1.88 -3.88 -9.32
N SER A 148 2.39 -3.18 -8.32
CA SER A 148 1.82 -1.95 -7.78
C SER A 148 2.50 -0.73 -8.40
N THR A 149 1.74 0.20 -8.98
CA THR A 149 2.23 1.54 -9.29
C THR A 149 1.98 2.44 -8.09
N MET A 150 3.00 3.15 -7.62
CA MET A 150 2.96 4.00 -6.44
C MET A 150 2.79 5.46 -6.86
N GLY A 151 1.80 6.14 -6.27
CA GLY A 151 1.48 7.52 -6.60
C GLY A 151 2.05 8.54 -5.62
N ARG A 152 1.64 9.79 -5.79
CA ARG A 152 2.19 10.96 -5.07
C ARG A 152 2.22 10.85 -3.54
N PHE A 153 1.43 9.99 -2.91
CA PHE A 153 1.43 9.80 -1.45
C PHE A 153 2.12 8.50 -1.00
N GLY A 154 2.82 7.77 -1.88
CA GLY A 154 3.23 6.39 -1.59
C GLY A 154 2.04 5.45 -1.41
N ALA A 155 0.86 5.85 -1.90
CA ALA A 155 -0.31 4.99 -2.00
C ALA A 155 -0.28 4.25 -3.35
N GLN A 156 -0.77 3.01 -3.36
CA GLN A 156 -0.96 2.25 -4.59
C GLN A 156 -2.03 2.95 -5.46
N VAL A 157 -1.64 3.38 -6.66
CA VAL A 157 -2.54 4.08 -7.61
C VAL A 157 -2.94 3.22 -8.79
N ALA A 158 -2.25 2.11 -9.01
CA ALA A 158 -2.70 1.04 -9.87
C ALA A 158 -2.11 -0.26 -9.38
N PHE A 159 -2.79 -1.37 -9.65
CA PHE A 159 -2.14 -2.68 -9.54
C PHE A 159 -2.68 -3.68 -10.54
N THR A 160 -1.91 -4.73 -10.78
CA THR A 160 -2.35 -5.94 -11.49
C THR A 160 -1.96 -7.17 -10.70
N GLU A 161 -2.85 -8.15 -10.63
CA GLU A 161 -2.64 -9.49 -10.05
C GLU A 161 -3.44 -10.51 -10.87
N GLY A 162 -2.77 -11.26 -11.76
CA GLY A 162 -3.48 -12.07 -12.75
C GLY A 162 -4.41 -11.20 -13.62
N ASP A 163 -5.69 -11.59 -13.72
CA ASP A 163 -6.72 -10.85 -14.48
C ASP A 163 -7.35 -9.69 -13.69
N LEU A 164 -7.06 -9.59 -12.39
CA LEU A 164 -7.51 -8.50 -11.55
C LEU A 164 -6.62 -7.28 -11.76
N SER A 165 -7.22 -6.12 -11.99
CA SER A 165 -6.50 -4.85 -11.93
C SER A 165 -7.33 -3.75 -11.30
N PHE A 166 -6.63 -2.73 -10.84
CA PHE A 166 -7.22 -1.51 -10.29
C PHE A 166 -6.44 -0.31 -10.83
N LYS A 167 -7.12 0.82 -11.00
CA LYS A 167 -6.50 2.10 -11.33
C LYS A 167 -7.24 3.27 -10.69
N VAL A 168 -6.48 4.20 -10.11
CA VAL A 168 -6.97 5.51 -9.67
C VAL A 168 -7.34 6.34 -10.90
N THR A 169 -8.52 6.91 -10.86
CA THR A 169 -9.12 7.69 -11.95
C THR A 169 -9.17 9.17 -11.63
N ARG A 170 -9.26 9.56 -10.35
CA ARG A 170 -9.37 10.96 -9.93
C ARG A 170 -8.94 11.15 -8.48
N TYR A 171 -8.32 12.29 -8.21
CA TYR A 171 -8.14 12.85 -6.88
C TYR A 171 -9.11 14.02 -6.68
N GLU A 172 -9.69 14.13 -5.49
CA GLU A 172 -10.62 15.21 -5.14
C GLU A 172 -10.30 15.69 -3.71
N GLY A 173 -10.09 17.01 -3.55
CA GLY A 173 -9.75 17.61 -2.27
C GLY A 173 -8.39 17.15 -1.71
N CYS A 174 -7.45 16.76 -2.58
CA CYS A 174 -6.15 16.20 -2.18
C CYS A 174 -4.98 17.16 -2.35
N ASP A 175 -5.23 18.37 -2.85
CA ASP A 175 -4.20 19.40 -2.93
C ASP A 175 -4.12 20.14 -1.60
N ILE A 176 -2.90 20.30 -1.09
CA ILE A 176 -2.62 21.20 0.00
C ILE A 176 -2.80 22.59 -0.60
N GLY A 177 -3.78 23.37 -0.13
CA GLY A 177 -4.08 24.68 -0.67
C GLY A 177 -2.81 25.49 -0.94
N SER A 178 -2.66 25.92 -2.19
CA SER A 178 -1.68 26.91 -2.65
C SER A 178 -1.75 28.19 -1.85
#